data_AF-A0A6A9SGP7-F1
#
_entry.id   AF-A0A6A9SGP7-F1
#
_cell.length_a   1.000
_cell.length_b   1.000
_cell.length_c   1.000
_cell.angle_alpha   90.00
_cell.angle_beta   90.00
_cell.angle_gamma   90.00
#
_symmetry.space_group_name_H-M   'P 1'
#
loop_
_entity.id
_entity.type
_entity.pdbx_description
1 polymer ?
#
loop_
_entity_poly.entity_id
_entity_poly.type
_entity_poly.pdbx_seq_one_letter_code
_entity_poly.pdbx_strand_id
1 'polypeptide(L)'
;MVYDSIPYDETEALRPLEALPAAAVVTHDEAVARLEDASDDEILAIEPVSMATGYHLGQTPLTTITIDELPTETISQLAATTARDITAYRYIVLGNQSHHENRTLREYEAV
;
A
#
# COMPACT_ATOMS: atom_id res chain seq x y z
N MET A 1 3.79 -11.02 -8.05
CA MET A 1 2.85 -11.00 -6.93
C MET A 1 1.49 -10.63 -7.49
N VAL A 2 0.47 -11.44 -7.24
CA VAL A 2 -0.90 -11.15 -7.67
C VAL A 2 -1.73 -11.12 -6.40
N TYR A 3 -1.76 -9.96 -5.76
CA TYR A 3 -2.60 -9.69 -4.60
C TYR A 3 -3.99 -9.24 -5.05
N ASP A 4 -4.96 -9.35 -4.17
CA ASP A 4 -6.26 -8.73 -4.40
C ASP A 4 -6.11 -7.20 -4.42
N SER A 5 -6.98 -6.51 -5.16
CA SER A 5 -6.90 -5.06 -5.34
C SER A 5 -8.23 -4.35 -5.18
N ILE A 6 -8.16 -3.11 -4.71
CA ILE A 6 -9.26 -2.13 -4.70
C ILE A 6 -8.91 -0.88 -5.52
N PRO A 7 -9.88 -0.31 -6.24
CA PRO A 7 -9.71 0.93 -7.01
C PRO A 7 -9.27 2.12 -6.15
N TYR A 8 -8.35 2.93 -6.68
CA TYR A 8 -7.83 4.15 -6.00
C TYR A 8 -8.92 5.16 -5.60
N ASP A 9 -10.00 5.28 -6.35
CA ASP A 9 -11.14 6.15 -6.02
C ASP A 9 -12.00 5.61 -4.86
N GLU A 10 -11.96 4.31 -4.59
CA GLU A 10 -12.64 3.70 -3.44
C GLU A 10 -11.86 3.86 -2.12
N THR A 11 -10.64 4.40 -2.17
CA THR A 11 -9.74 4.49 -1.01
C THR A 11 -9.64 5.90 -0.41
N GLU A 12 -10.64 6.76 -0.60
CA GLU A 12 -10.63 8.13 -0.09
C GLU A 12 -10.46 8.20 1.43
N ALA A 13 -10.99 7.22 2.17
CA ALA A 13 -10.88 7.12 3.63
C ALA A 13 -9.43 7.01 4.15
N LEU A 14 -8.48 6.62 3.29
CA LEU A 14 -7.06 6.52 3.63
C LEU A 14 -6.30 7.85 3.41
N ARG A 15 -6.97 8.89 2.89
CA ARG A 15 -6.33 10.16 2.55
C ARG A 15 -6.78 11.29 3.48
N PRO A 16 -5.86 12.21 3.84
CA PRO A 16 -4.42 12.16 3.59
C PRO A 16 -3.72 11.10 4.46
N LEU A 17 -2.66 10.43 3.97
CA LEU A 17 -1.97 9.36 4.71
C LEU A 17 -1.36 9.87 6.02
N GLU A 18 -0.99 11.15 6.05
CA GLU A 18 -0.41 11.83 7.20
C GLU A 18 -1.41 12.04 8.35
N ALA A 19 -2.71 11.90 8.08
CA ALA A 19 -3.76 11.94 9.11
C ALA A 19 -4.03 10.57 9.73
N LEU A 20 -3.51 9.49 9.14
CA LEU A 20 -3.63 8.15 9.72
C LEU A 20 -2.68 8.01 10.93
N PRO A 21 -2.96 7.07 11.85
CA PRO A 21 -2.05 6.77 12.93
C PRO A 21 -0.65 6.42 12.42
N ALA A 22 0.39 7.07 12.96
CA ALA A 22 1.77 6.86 12.52
C ALA A 22 2.23 5.40 12.71
N ALA A 23 1.63 4.65 13.65
CA ALA A 23 1.89 3.23 13.84
C ALA A 23 1.35 2.36 12.69
N ALA A 24 0.27 2.80 12.03
CA ALA A 24 -0.35 2.08 10.93
C ALA A 24 0.46 2.19 9.64
N VAL A 25 1.08 3.33 9.37
CA VAL A 25 1.69 3.65 8.07
C VAL A 25 3.20 3.47 8.11
N VAL A 26 3.73 2.64 7.20
CA VAL A 26 5.17 2.53 6.94
C VAL A 26 5.49 2.61 5.47
N THR A 27 6.73 3.00 5.17
CA THR A 27 7.17 3.26 3.80
C THR A 27 8.53 2.65 3.49
N HIS A 28 8.91 2.59 2.22
CA HIS A 28 10.24 2.16 1.74
C HIS A 28 10.60 0.74 2.21
N ASP A 29 11.82 0.54 2.73
CA ASP A 29 12.34 -0.79 3.11
C ASP A 29 11.51 -1.47 4.20
N GLU A 30 10.91 -0.70 5.11
CA GLU A 30 10.03 -1.27 6.13
C GLU A 30 8.71 -1.78 5.52
N ALA A 31 8.19 -1.09 4.49
CA ALA A 31 7.04 -1.57 3.74
C ALA A 31 7.38 -2.87 2.99
N VAL A 32 8.56 -2.96 2.35
CA VAL A 32 9.04 -4.20 1.71
C VAL A 32 9.10 -5.33 2.71
N ALA A 33 9.75 -5.13 3.86
CA ALA A 33 9.89 -6.17 4.88
C ALA A 33 8.54 -6.70 5.38
N ARG A 34 7.52 -5.84 5.49
CA ARG A 34 6.16 -6.26 5.87
C ARG A 34 5.47 -7.07 4.77
N LEU A 35 5.68 -6.72 3.50
CA LEU A 35 5.11 -7.46 2.38
C LEU A 35 5.80 -8.82 2.18
N GLU A 36 7.09 -8.93 2.49
CA GLU A 36 7.82 -10.20 2.44
C GLU A 36 7.46 -11.17 3.59
N ASP A 37 7.01 -10.64 4.74
CA ASP A 37 6.52 -11.43 5.88
C ASP A 37 5.07 -11.91 5.72
N ALA A 38 4.28 -11.24 4.87
CA ALA A 38 2.87 -11.53 4.66
C ALA A 38 2.63 -12.46 3.47
N SER A 39 1.59 -13.28 3.57
CA SER A 39 1.10 -14.09 2.46
C SER A 39 0.31 -13.23 1.47
N ASP A 40 0.25 -13.66 0.20
CA ASP A 40 -0.45 -12.89 -0.84
C ASP A 40 -1.95 -12.66 -0.54
N ASP A 41 -2.60 -13.55 0.19
CA ASP A 41 -3.99 -13.43 0.62
C ASP A 41 -4.19 -12.45 1.80
N GLU A 42 -3.13 -12.04 2.48
CA GLU A 42 -3.17 -11.09 3.59
C GLU A 42 -2.98 -9.63 3.12
N ILE A 43 -2.74 -9.41 1.83
CA ILE A 43 -2.38 -8.11 1.25
C ILE A 43 -3.49 -7.63 0.31
N LEU A 44 -3.92 -6.39 0.52
CA LEU A 44 -4.85 -5.68 -0.36
C LEU A 44 -4.15 -4.50 -1.05
N ALA A 45 -4.00 -4.56 -2.36
CA ALA A 45 -3.37 -3.49 -3.14
C ALA A 45 -4.34 -2.38 -3.53
N ILE A 46 -3.84 -1.15 -3.62
CA ILE A 46 -4.56 -0.04 -4.25
C ILE A 46 -4.14 0.04 -5.71
N GLU A 47 -5.10 -0.16 -6.62
CA GLU A 47 -4.85 -0.11 -8.06
C GLU A 47 -5.28 1.23 -8.70
N PRO A 48 -4.55 1.71 -9.71
CA PRO A 48 -4.94 2.92 -10.41
C PRO A 48 -6.16 2.70 -11.30
N VAL A 49 -7.09 3.66 -11.30
CA VAL A 49 -8.27 3.68 -12.19
C VAL A 49 -8.07 4.51 -13.46
N SER A 50 -6.95 5.23 -13.54
CA SER A 50 -6.63 6.13 -14.64
C SER A 50 -5.12 6.37 -14.76
N MET A 51 -4.66 6.94 -15.87
CA MET A 51 -3.25 7.32 -15.99
C MET A 51 -2.81 8.32 -14.92
N ALA A 52 -3.68 9.25 -14.50
CA ALA A 52 -3.35 10.23 -13.48
C ALA A 52 -3.11 9.57 -12.11
N THR A 53 -3.99 8.63 -11.74
CA THR A 53 -3.85 7.88 -10.47
C THR A 53 -2.67 6.91 -10.54
N GLY A 54 -2.39 6.31 -11.70
CA GLY A 54 -1.21 5.48 -11.92
C GLY A 54 0.09 6.27 -11.77
N TYR A 55 0.15 7.49 -12.33
CA TYR A 55 1.32 8.36 -12.18
C TYR A 55 1.49 8.80 -10.73
N HIS A 56 0.40 9.15 -10.05
CA HIS A 56 0.43 9.50 -8.64
C HIS A 56 0.96 8.35 -7.78
N LEU A 57 0.39 7.14 -7.92
CA LEU A 57 0.85 5.94 -7.21
C LEU A 57 2.31 5.61 -7.56
N GLY A 58 2.72 5.73 -8.82
CA GLY A 58 4.12 5.51 -9.22
C GLY A 58 5.12 6.50 -8.60
N GLN A 59 4.67 7.70 -8.20
CA GLN A 59 5.48 8.68 -7.47
C GLN A 59 5.41 8.55 -5.96
N THR A 60 4.37 7.90 -5.43
CA THR A 60 4.24 7.63 -4.00
C THR A 60 5.25 6.54 -3.61
N PRO A 61 6.03 6.73 -2.53
CA PRO A 61 6.86 5.66 -1.98
C PRO A 61 6.02 4.41 -1.71
N LEU A 62 6.60 3.22 -1.87
CA LEU A 62 5.95 1.98 -1.45
C LEU A 62 5.54 2.12 0.00
N THR A 63 4.25 1.97 0.26
CA THR A 63 3.62 2.23 1.55
C THR A 63 2.75 1.05 1.93
N THR A 64 2.90 0.59 3.17
CA THR A 64 2.08 -0.45 3.78
C THR A 64 1.32 0.14 4.95
N ILE A 65 0.03 -0.13 5.02
CA ILE A 65 -0.88 0.32 6.08
C ILE A 65 -1.36 -0.92 6.83
N THR A 66 -1.09 -1.00 8.13
CA THR A 66 -1.60 -2.07 9.00
C THR A 66 -3.07 -1.83 9.32
N ILE A 67 -3.94 -2.78 8.97
CA ILE A 67 -5.40 -2.61 9.13
C ILE A 67 -5.80 -2.54 10.61
N ASP A 68 -5.19 -3.36 11.48
CA ASP A 68 -5.49 -3.39 12.92
C ASP A 68 -5.16 -2.08 13.64
N GLU A 69 -4.28 -1.26 13.06
CA GLU A 69 -3.87 0.04 13.61
C GLU A 69 -4.72 1.19 13.06
N LEU A 70 -5.66 0.93 12.14
CA LEU A 70 -6.56 1.94 11.60
C LEU A 70 -7.72 2.25 12.56
N PRO A 71 -8.21 3.49 12.58
CA PRO A 71 -9.45 3.81 13.26
C PRO A 71 -10.61 2.97 12.72
N THR A 72 -11.48 2.48 13.61
CA THR A 72 -12.67 1.71 13.22
C THR A 72 -13.56 2.45 12.22
N GLU A 73 -13.61 3.78 12.31
CA GLU A 73 -14.31 4.62 11.35
C GLU A 73 -13.72 4.52 9.93
N THR A 74 -12.38 4.59 9.80
CA THR A 74 -11.67 4.42 8.52
C THR A 74 -11.93 3.05 7.91
N ILE A 75 -11.86 1.98 8.71
CA ILE A 75 -12.15 0.61 8.26
C ILE A 75 -13.61 0.51 7.78
N SER A 76 -14.55 1.06 8.55
CA SER A 76 -15.98 1.01 8.22
C SER A 76 -16.30 1.77 6.93
N GLN A 77 -15.70 2.94 6.74
CA GLN A 77 -15.85 3.72 5.51
C GLN A 77 -15.26 2.97 4.31
N LEU A 78 -14.08 2.39 4.45
CA LEU A 78 -13.44 1.64 3.37
C LEU A 78 -14.24 0.38 3.01
N ALA A 79 -14.75 -0.36 4.00
CA ALA A 79 -15.61 -1.52 3.78
C ALA A 79 -16.92 -1.15 3.09
N ALA A 80 -17.51 0.00 3.45
CA ALA A 80 -18.74 0.50 2.82
C ALA A 80 -18.52 0.91 1.36
N THR A 81 -17.42 1.61 1.05
CA THR A 81 -17.13 2.08 -0.30
C THR A 81 -16.73 0.95 -1.24
N THR A 82 -15.91 0.01 -0.76
CA THR A 82 -15.42 -1.13 -1.56
C THR A 82 -16.40 -2.29 -1.62
N ALA A 83 -17.42 -2.31 -0.76
CA ALA A 83 -18.31 -3.43 -0.52
C ALA A 83 -17.55 -4.74 -0.18
N ARG A 84 -16.41 -4.63 0.51
CA ARG A 84 -15.54 -5.74 0.92
C ARG A 84 -15.33 -5.78 2.42
N ASP A 85 -15.00 -6.98 2.91
CA ASP A 85 -14.52 -7.16 4.28
C ASP A 85 -13.02 -6.82 4.35
N ILE A 86 -12.71 -5.58 4.70
CA ILE A 86 -11.34 -5.10 4.85
C ILE A 86 -10.61 -5.85 5.98
N THR A 87 -11.33 -6.32 6.99
CA THR A 87 -10.72 -6.98 8.16
C THR A 87 -10.20 -8.40 7.85
N ALA A 88 -10.47 -8.92 6.64
CA ALA A 88 -9.89 -10.16 6.15
C ALA A 88 -8.40 -10.03 5.76
N TYR A 89 -7.90 -8.81 5.57
CA TYR A 89 -6.52 -8.54 5.18
C TYR A 89 -5.72 -8.00 6.37
N ARG A 90 -4.41 -8.23 6.36
CA ARG A 90 -3.47 -7.69 7.36
C ARG A 90 -2.97 -6.31 6.93
N TYR A 91 -2.73 -6.15 5.63
CA TYR A 91 -2.09 -4.97 5.07
C TYR A 91 -2.83 -4.41 3.87
N ILE A 92 -2.89 -3.07 3.78
CA ILE A 92 -3.18 -2.35 2.53
C ILE A 92 -1.86 -1.82 1.98
N VAL A 93 -1.61 -2.03 0.68
CA VAL A 93 -0.38 -1.58 0.01
C VAL A 93 -0.68 -0.59 -1.10
N LEU A 94 0.10 0.48 -1.16
CA LEU A 94 0.03 1.46 -2.24
C LEU A 94 1.41 2.02 -2.61
N GLY A 95 1.45 2.73 -3.72
CA GLY A 95 2.64 3.42 -4.20
C GLY A 95 3.44 2.59 -5.21
N ASN A 96 4.71 2.93 -5.37
CA ASN A 96 5.58 2.28 -6.33
C ASN A 96 5.93 0.84 -5.90
N GLN A 97 5.10 -0.11 -6.34
CA GLN A 97 5.31 -1.55 -6.18
C GLN A 97 6.35 -2.12 -7.17
N SER A 98 6.94 -1.28 -8.02
CA SER A 98 8.03 -1.70 -8.89
C SER A 98 9.25 -1.97 -8.02
N HIS A 99 9.47 -3.25 -7.70
CA HIS A 99 10.72 -3.74 -7.12
C HIS A 99 11.86 -3.50 -8.12
N HIS A 100 12.33 -2.27 -8.21
CA HIS A 100 13.70 -2.06 -8.63
C HIS A 100 14.53 -2.40 -7.41
N GLU A 101 15.18 -3.57 -7.42
CA GLU A 101 16.32 -3.83 -6.55
C GLU A 101 17.16 -2.55 -6.57
N ASN A 102 17.33 -1.92 -5.41
CA ASN A 102 18.25 -0.81 -5.27
C ASN A 102 19.66 -1.36 -5.58
N ARG A 103 20.05 -1.40 -6.85
CA ARG A 103 21.42 -1.66 -7.26
C ARG A 103 22.24 -0.52 -6.68
N THR A 104 22.91 -0.81 -5.57
CA THR A 104 23.75 0.18 -4.90
C THR A 104 24.75 0.76 -5.89
N LEU A 105 25.11 2.04 -5.74
CA LEU A 105 26.11 2.73 -6.59
C LEU A 105 27.43 1.94 -6.75
N ARG A 106 27.75 1.03 -5.81
CA ARG A 106 28.93 0.16 -5.86
C ARG A 106 28.96 -0.80 -7.05
N GLU A 107 27.81 -1.18 -7.61
CA GLU A 107 27.78 -2.04 -8.80
C GLU A 107 28.21 -1.31 -10.08
N TYR A 108 28.19 0.03 -10.08
CA TYR A 108 28.61 0.86 -11.22
C TYR A 108 30.08 1.28 -11.18
N GLU A 109 30.81 1.04 -10.08
CA GLU A 109 32.26 1.31 -9.99
C GLU A 109 33.14 0.14 -10.47
N ALA A 110 32.54 -0.94 -10.96
CA ALA A 110 33.26 -2.15 -11.41
C ALA A 110 33.34 -2.33 -12.94
N VAL A 111 33.22 -1.25 -13.73
CA VAL A 111 33.39 -1.28 -15.20
C VAL A 111 34.53 -0.36 -15.65
#